data_AF-A0A946RKE6-F1
#
_entry.id   AF-A0A946RKE6-F1
#
_cell.length_a   1.000
_cell.length_b   1.000
_cell.length_c   1.000
_cell.angle_alpha   90.00
_cell.angle_beta   90.00
_cell.angle_gamma   90.00
#
_symmetry.space_group_name_H-M   'P 1'
#
loop_
_entity.id
_entity.type
_entity.pdbx_description
1 polymer ?
#
loop_
_entity_poly.entity_id
_entity_poly.type
_entity_poly.pdbx_seq_one_letter_code
_entity_poly.pdbx_strand_id
1 'polypeptide(L)'
;MLNKLFKTLVFILSIIVLSSCTTMQQDCRVLSADRDAFRNCMAVQGNQTAQFQMGMAAFESQDYAKSIEWFKRAGRPRASQSPNYLNGLPKSRRDITFQDDMKMGLPGHKSSLRMLVRIYEEGIGVTADPKQVTRYKNMINPS
;
A
#
# COMPACT_ATOMS: atom_id res chain seq x y z
N MET A 1 20.23 -47.17 16.79
CA MET A 1 19.91 -46.63 15.45
C MET A 1 18.60 -45.83 15.43
N LEU A 2 17.55 -46.28 16.12
CA LEU A 2 16.24 -45.61 16.22
C LEU A 2 16.29 -44.12 16.62
N ASN A 3 17.16 -43.75 17.58
CA ASN A 3 17.27 -42.36 18.06
C ASN A 3 17.98 -41.43 17.04
N LYS A 4 18.85 -41.95 16.17
CA LYS A 4 19.43 -41.17 15.06
C LYS A 4 18.38 -40.96 13.97
N LEU A 5 17.63 -42.00 13.64
CA LEU A 5 16.54 -41.96 12.65
C LEU A 5 15.44 -40.97 13.06
N PHE A 6 15.05 -40.98 14.34
CA PHE A 6 14.06 -40.06 14.90
C PHE A 6 14.53 -38.60 14.88
N LYS A 7 15.80 -38.34 15.22
CA LYS A 7 16.38 -36.98 15.14
C LYS A 7 16.47 -36.46 13.71
N THR A 8 16.86 -37.31 12.75
CA THR A 8 16.84 -36.94 11.32
C THR A 8 15.42 -36.69 10.82
N LEU A 9 14.43 -37.45 11.29
CA LEU A 9 13.02 -37.26 10.91
C LEU A 9 12.47 -35.93 11.44
N VAL A 10 12.77 -35.59 12.70
CA VAL A 10 12.38 -34.30 13.32
C VAL A 10 13.05 -33.13 12.61
N PHE A 11 14.32 -33.27 12.22
CA PHE A 11 15.06 -32.23 11.50
C PHE A 11 14.45 -31.98 10.09
N ILE A 12 14.10 -33.03 9.35
CA ILE A 12 13.45 -32.92 8.03
C ILE A 12 12.04 -32.31 8.18
N LEU A 13 11.27 -32.72 9.19
CA LEU A 13 9.93 -32.17 9.45
C LEU A 13 9.99 -30.67 9.75
N SER A 14 11.02 -30.21 10.46
CA SER A 14 11.21 -28.78 10.78
C SER A 14 11.53 -27.91 9.56
N ILE A 15 12.22 -28.44 8.55
CA ILE A 15 12.55 -27.72 7.31
C ILE A 15 11.29 -27.50 6.45
N ILE A 16 10.37 -28.47 6.44
CA ILE A 16 9.11 -28.38 5.68
C ILE A 16 8.20 -27.28 6.26
N VAL A 17 8.15 -27.11 7.58
CA VAL A 17 7.35 -26.05 8.24
C VAL A 17 7.96 -24.66 8.03
N LEU A 18 9.28 -24.54 7.89
CA LEU A 18 9.96 -23.27 7.59
C LEU A 18 9.79 -22.82 6.13
N SER A 19 9.31 -23.71 5.25
CA SER A 19 9.08 -23.41 3.83
C SER A 19 7.76 -22.67 3.57
N SER A 20 6.90 -22.52 4.59
CA SER A 20 5.55 -21.94 4.46
C SER A 20 5.52 -20.42 4.62
N CYS A 21 6.56 -19.72 4.15
CA CYS A 21 6.52 -18.28 3.86
C CYS A 21 6.45 -18.06 2.35
N THR A 22 5.61 -18.80 1.63
CA THR A 22 5.14 -18.33 0.33
C THR A 22 4.08 -17.28 0.61
N THR A 23 4.46 -16.01 0.51
CA THR A 23 3.49 -14.92 0.39
C THR A 23 2.57 -15.30 -0.76
N MET A 24 1.29 -15.57 -0.47
CA MET A 24 0.29 -15.91 -1.47
C MET A 24 0.01 -14.66 -2.30
N GLN A 25 0.91 -14.35 -3.22
CA GLN A 25 0.80 -13.24 -4.16
C GLN A 25 -0.17 -13.69 -5.24
N GLN A 26 -1.43 -13.24 -5.17
CA GLN A 26 -2.42 -13.50 -6.21
C GLN A 26 -1.92 -12.95 -7.56
N ASP A 27 -2.10 -13.65 -8.68
CA ASP A 27 -1.82 -13.02 -9.98
C ASP A 27 -2.92 -11.99 -10.30
N CYS A 28 -2.68 -10.70 -10.04
CA CYS A 28 -3.65 -9.66 -10.35
C CYS A 28 -3.84 -9.45 -11.86
N ARG A 29 -2.94 -9.93 -12.73
CA ARG A 29 -3.01 -9.68 -14.18
C ARG A 29 -4.26 -10.27 -14.81
N VAL A 30 -4.80 -11.34 -14.23
CA VAL A 30 -6.06 -11.97 -14.64
C VAL A 30 -7.27 -11.04 -14.48
N LEU A 31 -7.14 -10.01 -13.62
CA LEU A 31 -8.19 -9.02 -13.37
C LEU A 31 -8.01 -7.76 -14.22
N SER A 32 -7.03 -7.70 -15.13
CA SER A 32 -6.70 -6.49 -15.90
C SER A 32 -7.86 -5.90 -16.73
N ALA A 33 -8.87 -6.71 -17.07
CA ALA A 33 -10.08 -6.26 -17.75
C ALA A 33 -11.00 -5.42 -16.84
N ASP A 34 -10.94 -5.63 -15.52
CA ASP A 34 -11.69 -4.87 -14.53
C ASP A 34 -10.71 -3.98 -13.74
N ARG A 35 -10.77 -2.68 -14.02
CA ARG A 35 -9.90 -1.68 -13.39
C ARG A 35 -10.03 -1.68 -11.86
N ASP A 36 -11.23 -1.85 -11.33
CA ASP A 36 -11.48 -1.78 -9.89
C ASP A 36 -11.01 -3.07 -9.21
N ALA A 37 -11.31 -4.24 -9.78
CA ALA A 37 -10.81 -5.51 -9.28
C ALA A 37 -9.27 -5.57 -9.33
N PHE A 38 -8.66 -5.10 -10.41
CA PHE A 38 -7.20 -4.99 -10.53
C PHE A 38 -6.62 -4.05 -9.46
N ARG A 39 -7.16 -2.84 -9.31
CA ARG A 39 -6.72 -1.88 -8.29
C ARG A 39 -6.83 -2.46 -6.88
N ASN A 40 -7.95 -3.09 -6.56
CA ASN A 40 -8.19 -3.72 -5.25
C ASN A 40 -7.16 -4.81 -4.99
N CYS A 41 -6.91 -5.69 -5.97
CA CYS A 41 -5.90 -6.74 -5.88
C CYS A 41 -4.49 -6.16 -5.66
N MET A 42 -4.10 -5.15 -6.43
CA MET A 42 -2.80 -4.48 -6.29
C MET A 42 -2.64 -3.78 -4.93
N ALA A 43 -3.72 -3.16 -4.42
CA ALA A 43 -3.72 -2.52 -3.11
C ALA A 43 -3.53 -3.52 -1.96
N VAL A 44 -4.15 -4.70 -2.05
CA VAL A 44 -3.97 -5.82 -1.11
C VAL A 44 -2.52 -6.30 -1.12
N GLN A 45 -1.89 -6.36 -2.31
CA GLN A 45 -0.48 -6.76 -2.45
C GLN A 45 0.53 -5.69 -2.06
N GLY A 46 0.06 -4.51 -1.65
CA GLY A 46 0.96 -3.49 -1.14
C GLY A 46 1.44 -2.47 -2.16
N ASN A 47 0.89 -2.46 -3.38
CA ASN A 47 1.20 -1.41 -4.32
C ASN A 47 0.77 -0.05 -3.73
N GLN A 48 1.73 0.82 -3.42
CA GLN A 48 1.48 2.07 -2.70
C GLN A 48 0.62 3.04 -3.52
N THR A 49 0.69 3.00 -4.85
CA THR A 49 -0.17 3.80 -5.72
C THR A 49 -1.62 3.31 -5.66
N ALA A 50 -1.85 2.00 -5.74
CA ALA A 50 -3.19 1.44 -5.59
C ALA A 50 -3.75 1.70 -4.19
N GLN A 51 -2.93 1.56 -3.13
CA GLN A 51 -3.34 1.90 -1.76
C GLN A 51 -3.67 3.39 -1.60
N PHE A 52 -2.90 4.29 -2.21
CA PHE A 52 -3.24 5.72 -2.22
C PHE A 52 -4.60 5.97 -2.89
N GLN A 53 -4.85 5.35 -4.05
CA GLN A 53 -6.14 5.47 -4.75
C GLN A 53 -7.32 4.94 -3.90
N MET A 54 -7.13 3.85 -3.15
CA MET A 54 -8.13 3.36 -2.19
C MET A 54 -8.39 4.38 -1.07
N GLY A 55 -7.34 5.06 -0.59
CA GLY A 55 -7.47 6.12 0.41
C GLY A 55 -8.21 7.35 -0.12
N MET A 56 -7.96 7.73 -1.38
CA MET A 56 -8.68 8.82 -2.05
C MET A 56 -10.15 8.49 -2.26
N ALA A 57 -10.48 7.30 -2.76
CA ALA A 57 -11.87 6.89 -2.95
C ALA A 57 -12.66 6.88 -1.63
N ALA A 58 -12.04 6.43 -0.54
CA ALA A 58 -12.63 6.50 0.79
C ALA A 58 -12.78 7.95 1.29
N PHE A 59 -11.79 8.81 1.03
CA PHE A 59 -11.83 10.23 1.39
C PHE A 59 -12.98 10.96 0.69
N GLU A 60 -13.14 10.74 -0.61
CA GLU A 60 -14.22 11.31 -1.43
C GLU A 60 -15.59 10.84 -0.97
N SER A 61 -15.68 9.58 -0.53
CA SER A 61 -16.89 9.00 0.06
C SER A 61 -17.10 9.41 1.53
N GLN A 62 -16.25 10.28 2.08
CA GLN A 62 -16.25 10.73 3.48
C GLN A 62 -16.06 9.61 4.53
N ASP A 63 -15.59 8.44 4.11
CA ASP A 63 -15.14 7.37 5.00
C ASP A 63 -13.70 7.65 5.43
N TYR A 64 -13.55 8.68 6.28
CA TYR A 64 -12.25 9.19 6.70
C TYR A 64 -11.45 8.16 7.51
N ALA A 65 -12.13 7.30 8.28
CA ALA A 65 -11.45 6.22 9.01
C ALA A 65 -10.73 5.26 8.05
N LYS A 66 -11.44 4.79 7.00
CA LYS A 66 -10.87 3.93 5.98
C LYS A 66 -9.84 4.65 5.11
N SER A 67 -10.04 5.94 4.83
CA SER A 67 -9.08 6.76 4.11
C SER A 67 -7.73 6.84 4.84
N ILE A 68 -7.76 7.15 6.13
CA ILE A 68 -6.58 7.19 7.00
C ILE A 68 -5.86 5.84 7.01
N GLU A 69 -6.60 4.74 7.08
CA GLU A 69 -6.02 3.39 7.04
C GLU A 69 -5.21 3.16 5.76
N TRP A 70 -5.81 3.45 4.60
CA TRP A 70 -5.16 3.26 3.30
C TRP A 70 -3.96 4.18 3.11
N PHE A 71 -4.06 5.46 3.49
CA PHE A 71 -2.92 6.36 3.42
C PHE A 71 -1.79 5.93 4.36
N LYS A 72 -2.10 5.41 5.56
CA LYS A 72 -1.08 4.84 6.46
C LYS A 72 -0.36 3.65 5.83
N ARG A 73 -1.07 2.78 5.10
CA ARG A 73 -0.47 1.64 4.40
C ARG A 73 0.46 2.11 3.27
N ALA A 74 -0.01 3.02 2.42
CA ALA A 74 0.76 3.57 1.30
C ALA A 74 1.97 4.40 1.76
N GLY A 75 1.83 5.15 2.86
CA GLY A 75 2.87 5.98 3.47
C GLY A 75 3.93 5.21 4.27
N ARG A 76 3.87 3.87 4.36
CA ARG A 76 4.95 3.09 4.99
C ARG A 76 6.15 2.99 4.05
N PRO A 77 7.38 3.33 4.51
CA PRO A 77 8.60 3.06 3.74
C PRO A 77 8.71 1.56 3.44
N ARG A 78 9.13 1.21 2.23
CA ARG A 78 9.47 -0.18 1.88
C ARG A 78 10.98 -0.31 1.86
N ALA A 79 11.52 -1.30 2.58
CA ALA A 79 12.90 -1.73 2.38
C ALA A 79 13.02 -2.19 0.93
N SER A 80 13.72 -1.41 0.11
CA SER A 80 14.04 -1.61 -1.31
C SER A 80 13.34 -2.80 -1.98
N GLN A 81 12.13 -2.59 -2.51
CA GLN A 81 11.53 -3.35 -3.62
C GLN A 81 10.09 -2.87 -3.85
N SER A 82 9.78 -2.39 -5.06
CA SER A 82 8.92 -3.16 -5.97
C SER A 82 8.89 -2.54 -7.38
N PRO A 83 8.73 -3.35 -8.43
CA PRO A 83 8.82 -2.95 -9.82
C PRO A 83 7.76 -1.92 -10.21
N ASN A 84 8.15 -1.05 -11.14
CA ASN A 84 7.29 -0.06 -11.79
C ASN A 84 6.20 -0.78 -12.62
N TYR A 85 5.05 -1.11 -12.03
CA TYR A 85 3.89 -1.67 -12.74
C TYR A 85 3.00 -0.58 -13.40
N LEU A 86 3.45 0.68 -13.43
CA LEU A 86 2.65 1.80 -13.95
C LEU A 86 2.72 2.00 -15.46
N ASN A 87 3.53 1.22 -16.19
CA ASN A 87 3.49 1.24 -17.65
C ASN A 87 2.39 0.29 -18.16
N GLY A 88 1.13 0.73 -18.22
CA GLY A 88 0.13 0.02 -19.05
C GLY A 88 -1.34 0.03 -18.66
N LEU A 89 -1.88 1.07 -18.01
CA LEU A 89 -3.35 1.17 -17.88
C LEU A 89 -3.97 2.02 -19.01
N PRO A 90 -5.04 1.56 -19.69
CA PRO A 90 -5.65 2.26 -20.80
C PRO A 90 -6.39 3.52 -20.35
N LYS A 91 -6.19 4.60 -21.13
CA LYS A 91 -6.73 5.94 -20.92
C LYS A 91 -8.25 6.03 -21.09
N SER A 92 -8.85 6.88 -20.25
CA SER A 92 -10.20 7.48 -20.27
C SER A 92 -11.27 6.79 -19.39
N ARG A 93 -12.27 7.48 -18.80
CA ARG A 93 -12.83 8.85 -19.04
C ARG A 93 -13.09 9.65 -17.75
N ARG A 94 -12.85 10.98 -17.83
CA ARG A 94 -13.46 12.18 -17.18
C ARG A 94 -13.65 12.18 -15.65
N ASP A 95 -13.38 13.21 -14.85
CA ASP A 95 -12.85 14.57 -15.01
C ASP A 95 -12.57 15.10 -13.58
N ILE A 96 -11.29 15.24 -13.21
CA ILE A 96 -10.62 16.25 -12.33
C ILE A 96 -9.16 16.21 -12.84
N THR A 97 -8.53 17.39 -12.96
CA THR A 97 -7.35 17.71 -13.78
C THR A 97 -6.19 16.70 -13.73
N PHE A 98 -6.25 15.74 -14.66
CA PHE A 98 -5.19 14.81 -15.07
C PHE A 98 -3.83 15.48 -15.38
N GLN A 99 -3.81 16.79 -15.61
CA GLN A 99 -2.58 17.58 -15.81
C GLN A 99 -1.81 17.86 -14.51
N ASP A 100 -2.46 17.94 -13.35
CA ASP A 100 -1.78 18.16 -12.06
C ASP A 100 -1.13 16.87 -11.54
N ASP A 101 -1.79 15.72 -11.76
CA ASP A 101 -1.26 14.39 -11.46
C ASP A 101 -0.03 14.04 -12.33
N MET A 102 -0.04 14.44 -13.61
CA MET A 102 1.08 14.23 -14.53
C MET A 102 2.28 15.11 -14.21
N LYS A 103 2.07 16.31 -13.64
CA LYS A 103 3.17 17.22 -13.29
C LYS A 103 4.00 16.73 -12.10
N MET A 104 3.48 15.76 -11.33
CA MET A 104 4.06 15.34 -10.04
C MET A 104 4.66 13.92 -10.00
N GLY A 105 4.60 13.15 -11.08
CA GLY A 105 5.25 11.82 -11.14
C GLY A 105 4.86 10.85 -10.02
N LEU A 106 3.58 10.84 -9.64
CA LEU A 106 3.01 10.32 -8.38
C LEU A 106 3.54 8.95 -7.90
N PRO A 107 4.48 8.93 -6.93
CA PRO A 107 4.71 7.76 -6.09
C PRO A 107 3.72 7.83 -4.91
N GLY A 108 2.77 6.90 -4.84
CA GLY A 108 1.69 6.88 -3.83
C GLY A 108 2.15 7.04 -2.37
N HIS A 109 3.41 6.77 -2.06
CA HIS A 109 4.03 6.99 -0.75
C HIS A 109 3.98 8.44 -0.25
N LYS A 110 4.66 9.37 -0.95
CA LYS A 110 4.78 10.76 -0.47
C LYS A 110 3.42 11.48 -0.53
N SER A 111 2.59 11.19 -1.52
CA SER A 111 1.23 11.73 -1.62
C SER A 111 0.35 11.29 -0.45
N SER A 112 0.43 10.02 -0.04
CA SER A 112 -0.30 9.53 1.14
C SER A 112 0.15 10.19 2.42
N LEU A 113 1.47 10.43 2.58
CA LEU A 113 1.99 11.16 3.74
C LEU A 113 1.48 12.60 3.79
N ARG A 114 1.38 13.29 2.66
CA ARG A 114 0.79 14.65 2.59
C ARG A 114 -0.69 14.65 2.96
N MET A 115 -1.45 13.64 2.52
CA MET A 115 -2.86 13.50 2.93
C MET A 115 -3.00 13.26 4.43
N LEU A 116 -2.12 12.46 5.03
CA LEU A 116 -2.12 12.25 6.48
C LEU A 116 -1.78 13.54 7.24
N VAL A 117 -0.82 14.33 6.77
CA VAL A 117 -0.54 15.66 7.32
C VAL A 117 -1.81 16.51 7.31
N ARG A 118 -2.47 16.64 6.15
CA ARG A 118 -3.69 17.42 6.00
C ARG A 118 -4.79 16.96 6.96
N ILE A 119 -5.06 15.66 7.02
CA ILE A 119 -6.11 15.08 7.87
C ILE A 119 -5.89 15.44 9.34
N TYR A 120 -4.66 15.29 9.85
CA TYR A 120 -4.35 15.57 11.25
C TYR A 120 -4.15 17.07 11.53
N GLU A 121 -3.85 17.89 10.54
CA GLU A 121 -3.73 19.35 10.67
C GLU A 121 -5.12 20.02 10.69
N GLU A 122 -6.03 19.60 9.81
CA GLU A 122 -7.40 20.11 9.71
C GLU A 122 -8.41 19.38 10.63
N GLY A 123 -8.06 18.21 11.18
CA GLY A 123 -8.99 17.42 11.99
C GLY A 123 -10.11 16.74 11.19
N ILE A 124 -9.79 16.24 9.99
CA ILE A 124 -10.78 15.64 9.09
C ILE A 124 -11.11 14.21 9.56
N GLY A 125 -12.29 14.03 10.15
CA GLY A 125 -12.75 12.73 10.67
C GLY A 125 -11.98 12.22 11.89
N VAL A 126 -11.10 13.05 12.47
CA VAL A 126 -10.34 12.81 13.71
C VAL A 126 -10.10 14.14 14.42
N THR A 127 -9.78 14.12 15.71
CA THR A 127 -9.27 15.33 16.37
C THR A 127 -7.93 15.74 15.75
N ALA A 128 -7.73 17.04 15.53
CA ALA A 128 -6.45 17.55 15.07
C ALA A 128 -5.31 17.13 16.01
N ASP A 129 -4.19 16.68 15.45
CA ASP A 129 -3.06 16.09 16.19
C ASP A 129 -1.72 16.61 15.65
N PRO A 130 -1.15 17.67 16.27
CA PRO A 130 0.13 18.24 15.87
C PRO A 130 1.32 17.27 15.95
N LYS A 131 1.24 16.23 16.80
CA LYS A 131 2.29 15.21 16.91
C LYS A 131 2.30 14.34 15.66
N GLN A 132 1.13 13.92 15.18
CA GLN A 132 1.02 13.17 13.93
C GLN A 132 1.43 14.02 12.72
N VAL A 133 1.05 15.29 12.69
CA VAL A 133 1.49 16.24 11.65
C VAL A 133 3.02 16.27 11.54
N THR A 134 3.70 16.51 12.66
CA THR A 134 5.16 16.54 12.71
C THR A 134 5.77 15.20 12.28
N ARG A 135 5.22 14.08 12.78
CA ARG A 135 5.67 12.74 12.43
C ARG A 135 5.62 12.48 10.92
N TYR A 136 4.50 12.79 10.27
CA TYR A 136 4.36 12.57 8.83
C TYR A 136 5.15 13.58 7.99
N LYS A 137 5.32 14.84 8.43
CA LYS A 137 6.23 15.82 7.79
C LYS A 137 7.67 15.31 7.78
N ASN A 138 8.15 14.74 8.89
CA ASN A 138 9.50 14.15 8.99
C ASN A 138 9.68 12.91 8.08
N MET A 139 8.61 12.13 7.84
CA MET A 139 8.67 11.00 6.91
C MET A 139 8.78 11.45 5.44
N ILE A 140 8.28 12.65 5.09
CA ILE A 140 8.37 13.19 3.73
C ILE A 140 9.78 13.71 3.43
N ASN A 141 10.35 14.42 4.40
CA ASN A 141 11.67 15.04 4.34
C ASN A 141 12.47 14.63 5.59
N PRO A 142 13.06 13.43 5.61
CA PRO A 142 13.95 13.03 6.70
C PRO A 142 15.18 13.95 6.69
N SER A 143 15.45 14.57 7.83
CA SER A 143 16.66 15.36 8.10
C SER A 143 17.93 14.51 8.07
#